data_AF-A0A1H8K9V3-F1
#
_entry.id   AF-A0A1H8K9V3-F1
#
_cell.length_a   1.000
_cell.length_b   1.000
_cell.length_c   1.000
_cell.angle_alpha   90.00
_cell.angle_beta   90.00
_cell.angle_gamma   90.00
#
_symmetry.space_group_name_H-M   'P 1'
#
loop_
_entity.id
_entity.type
_entity.pdbx_description
1 polymer ?
#
loop_
_entity_poly.entity_id
_entity_poly.type
_entity_poly.pdbx_seq_one_letter_code
_entity_poly.pdbx_strand_id
1 'polypeptide(L)'
;MKPYIYLRGLRHVDLSVFCVESGQKSYWDPVFNVRVPFSSGQQVKRSILDTINSELQVDPSSVTFVFDVNNKGALGEGEVLSLCDPQYYDQLLGGWMRAAKGGKERTLKRRSPFSISAMRLLHPLLGGRFSENATFDRSDKPEIHKVVVRDASGKPMSEEAVEELLAGTDRSLYRKWIPDNARATGLFVYDVAIDLRTLFAVSVNQMEPELTKEKIEELKGKGWISSRNIFGECLIMPKESRDKAIPAIAKALINWRISSNQSRTFSLMETLAIAISDNANTLPGAIRAKLIDDSEKTKAKPMVDETAGAELFVTLPCSGYMVTETESADALQKAEERLIELLSAFDYENQK
;
A
#
# COMPACT_ATOMS: atom_id res chain seq x y z
N MET A 1 -20.87 12.69 -16.18
CA MET A 1 -19.72 12.77 -15.26
C MET A 1 -18.56 11.96 -15.84
N LYS A 2 -17.30 12.33 -15.58
CA LYS A 2 -16.16 11.51 -16.01
C LYS A 2 -16.10 10.23 -15.17
N PRO A 3 -15.78 9.06 -15.77
CA PRO A 3 -15.82 7.79 -15.06
C PRO A 3 -14.59 7.51 -14.18
N TYR A 4 -13.59 8.40 -14.19
CA TYR A 4 -12.34 8.24 -13.47
C TYR A 4 -12.07 9.41 -12.54
N ILE A 5 -11.55 9.07 -11.37
CA ILE A 5 -10.86 10.00 -10.48
C ILE A 5 -9.40 9.55 -10.42
N TYR A 6 -8.49 10.49 -10.58
CA TYR A 6 -7.07 10.29 -10.43
C TYR A 6 -6.59 11.10 -9.22
N LEU A 7 -5.72 10.47 -8.43
CA LEU A 7 -5.09 11.06 -7.26
C LEU A 7 -3.59 10.85 -7.35
N ARG A 8 -2.81 11.89 -7.03
CA ARG A 8 -1.38 11.78 -6.74
C ARG A 8 -1.12 12.35 -5.35
N GLY A 9 -0.47 11.57 -4.49
CA GLY A 9 0.03 12.07 -3.21
C GLY A 9 1.55 12.19 -3.22
N LEU A 10 2.05 13.30 -2.68
CA LEU A 10 3.45 13.54 -2.37
C LEU A 10 3.67 13.34 -0.87
N ARG A 11 4.64 12.50 -0.50
CA ARG A 11 5.03 12.23 0.88
C ARG A 11 6.52 12.43 1.07
N HIS A 12 6.91 12.97 2.22
CA HIS A 12 8.27 12.85 2.68
C HIS A 12 8.46 11.48 3.35
N VAL A 13 9.64 10.88 3.23
CA VAL A 13 10.00 9.61 3.86
C VAL A 13 11.41 9.80 4.41
N ASP A 14 11.64 9.47 5.67
CA ASP A 14 12.97 9.69 6.27
C ASP A 14 13.72 8.38 6.57
N LEU A 15 13.11 7.48 7.36
CA LEU A 15 13.78 6.30 7.93
C LEU A 15 12.98 5.00 7.71
N SER A 16 12.43 4.81 6.51
CA SER A 16 11.45 3.74 6.26
C SER A 16 12.04 2.48 5.62
N VAL A 17 11.40 1.34 5.88
CA VAL A 17 11.67 0.05 5.23
C VAL A 17 10.40 -0.50 4.57
N PHE A 18 10.35 -0.51 3.24
CA PHE A 18 9.20 -0.96 2.43
C PHE A 18 9.19 -2.47 2.13
N CYS A 19 9.83 -3.29 2.96
CA CYS A 19 9.88 -4.74 2.81
C CYS A 19 9.90 -5.44 4.17
N VAL A 20 9.53 -6.71 4.17
CA VAL A 20 9.47 -7.53 5.40
C VAL A 20 10.69 -8.44 5.55
N GLU A 21 11.23 -8.98 4.46
CA GLU A 21 12.23 -10.05 4.53
C GLU A 21 13.64 -9.61 4.11
N SER A 22 13.82 -9.07 2.90
CA SER A 22 15.17 -8.79 2.35
C SER A 22 15.63 -7.32 2.48
N GLY A 23 15.19 -6.61 3.53
CA GLY A 23 15.51 -5.19 3.73
C GLY A 23 14.90 -4.26 2.67
N GLN A 24 15.34 -3.00 2.60
CA GLN A 24 14.72 -1.99 1.74
C GLN A 24 14.77 -2.36 0.24
N LYS A 25 13.59 -2.49 -0.39
CA LYS A 25 13.42 -2.70 -1.84
C LYS A 25 13.99 -1.53 -2.63
N SER A 26 14.66 -1.84 -3.74
CA SER A 26 15.19 -0.83 -4.66
C SER A 26 15.31 -1.36 -6.09
N TYR A 27 15.29 -0.47 -7.08
CA TYR A 27 15.65 -0.76 -8.46
C TYR A 27 16.80 0.14 -8.92
N TRP A 28 17.42 -0.17 -10.05
CA TRP A 28 18.45 0.66 -10.67
C TRP A 28 17.84 1.61 -11.70
N ASP A 29 18.07 2.91 -11.56
CA ASP A 29 17.68 3.91 -12.55
C ASP A 29 18.87 4.17 -13.50
N PRO A 30 18.76 3.79 -14.79
CA PRO A 30 19.87 3.93 -15.72
C PRO A 30 20.06 5.36 -16.24
N VAL A 31 19.06 6.24 -16.10
CA VAL A 31 19.12 7.62 -16.60
C VAL A 31 19.98 8.48 -15.68
N PHE A 32 19.75 8.34 -14.37
CA PHE A 32 20.49 9.09 -13.36
C PHE A 32 21.59 8.27 -12.67
N ASN A 33 21.73 6.99 -13.04
CA ASN A 33 22.78 6.10 -12.55
C ASN A 33 22.75 5.94 -11.01
N VAL A 34 21.54 5.76 -10.45
CA VAL A 34 21.31 5.66 -9.00
C VAL A 34 20.40 4.49 -8.65
N ARG A 35 20.57 3.95 -7.44
CA ARG A 35 19.69 2.91 -6.89
C ARG A 35 18.54 3.58 -6.12
N VAL A 36 17.32 3.40 -6.62
CA VAL A 36 16.12 4.09 -6.13
C VAL A 36 15.30 3.17 -5.21
N PRO A 37 15.04 3.56 -3.95
CA PRO A 37 14.11 2.83 -3.09
C PRO A 37 12.65 3.00 -3.55
N PHE A 38 11.82 2.00 -3.29
CA PHE A 38 10.38 2.07 -3.57
C PHE A 38 9.57 1.14 -2.66
N SER A 39 8.27 1.42 -2.52
CA SER A 39 7.25 0.50 -2.01
C SER A 39 6.42 -0.02 -3.18
N SER A 40 6.21 -1.34 -3.25
CA SER A 40 5.40 -1.95 -4.30
C SER A 40 3.94 -1.50 -4.23
N GLY A 41 3.26 -1.36 -5.38
CA GLY A 41 1.84 -0.97 -5.42
C GLY A 41 0.93 -1.91 -4.63
N GLN A 42 1.29 -3.20 -4.49
CA GLN A 42 0.56 -4.15 -3.62
C GLN A 42 0.61 -3.76 -2.13
N GLN A 43 1.74 -3.23 -1.66
CA GLN A 43 1.88 -2.78 -0.28
C GLN A 43 1.09 -1.49 -0.03
N VAL A 44 1.13 -0.55 -0.98
CA VAL A 44 0.32 0.67 -0.94
C VAL A 44 -1.17 0.31 -0.94
N LYS A 45 -1.58 -0.56 -1.87
CA LYS A 45 -2.95 -1.06 -1.97
C LYS A 45 -3.42 -1.73 -0.70
N ARG A 46 -2.64 -2.66 -0.15
CA ARG A 46 -2.96 -3.29 1.13
C ARG A 46 -3.14 -2.25 2.24
N SER A 47 -2.24 -1.27 2.33
CA SER A 47 -2.32 -0.22 3.35
C SER A 47 -3.60 0.62 3.23
N ILE A 48 -4.04 0.91 1.99
CA ILE A 48 -5.30 1.59 1.73
C ILE A 48 -6.48 0.71 2.15
N LEU A 49 -6.54 -0.55 1.71
CA LEU A 49 -7.64 -1.46 2.06
C LEU A 49 -7.72 -1.76 3.57
N ASP A 50 -6.58 -1.95 4.23
CA ASP A 50 -6.50 -2.13 5.69
C ASP A 50 -7.02 -0.88 6.42
N THR A 51 -6.76 0.32 5.88
CA THR A 51 -7.30 1.58 6.42
C THR A 51 -8.80 1.67 6.22
N ILE A 52 -9.33 1.30 5.04
CA ILE A 52 -10.79 1.25 4.78
C ILE A 52 -11.48 0.33 5.78
N ASN A 53 -10.96 -0.88 5.98
CA ASN A 53 -11.53 -1.85 6.92
C ASN A 53 -11.46 -1.34 8.37
N SER A 54 -10.37 -0.67 8.74
CA SER A 54 -10.23 -0.06 10.08
C SER A 54 -11.26 1.05 10.31
N GLU A 55 -11.46 1.93 9.34
CA GLU A 55 -12.45 3.02 9.42
C GLU A 55 -13.89 2.50 9.46
N LEU A 56 -14.16 1.41 8.74
CA LEU A 56 -15.47 0.75 8.74
C LEU A 56 -15.67 -0.22 9.90
N GLN A 57 -14.62 -0.47 10.70
CA GLN A 57 -14.62 -1.43 11.82
C GLN A 57 -15.08 -2.84 11.39
N VAL A 58 -14.59 -3.30 10.25
CA VAL A 58 -14.91 -4.62 9.70
C VAL A 58 -13.65 -5.46 9.52
N ASP A 59 -13.83 -6.77 9.60
CA ASP A 59 -12.75 -7.71 9.31
C ASP A 59 -12.49 -7.80 7.79
N PRO A 60 -11.22 -7.96 7.37
CA PRO A 60 -10.91 -8.30 5.99
C PRO A 60 -11.47 -9.67 5.61
N SER A 61 -11.70 -9.89 4.32
CA SER A 61 -12.09 -11.20 3.82
C SER A 61 -11.05 -12.28 4.18
N SER A 62 -11.54 -13.48 4.51
CA SER A 62 -10.65 -14.61 4.75
C SER A 62 -10.04 -15.14 3.44
N VAL A 63 -8.86 -15.75 3.57
CA VAL A 63 -8.13 -16.37 2.47
C VAL A 63 -7.76 -17.78 2.88
N THR A 64 -8.04 -18.75 2.01
CA THR A 64 -7.64 -20.13 2.24
C THR A 64 -6.28 -20.37 1.58
N PHE A 65 -5.29 -20.76 2.39
CA PHE A 65 -3.97 -21.17 1.93
C PHE A 65 -3.94 -22.69 1.80
N VAL A 66 -3.71 -23.19 0.60
CA VAL A 66 -3.54 -24.61 0.33
C VAL A 66 -2.05 -24.93 0.31
N PHE A 67 -1.65 -26.00 0.98
CA PHE A 67 -0.32 -26.56 0.90
C PHE A 67 -0.41 -28.01 0.43
N ASP A 68 0.37 -28.36 -0.57
CA ASP A 68 0.46 -29.72 -1.09
C ASP A 68 1.58 -30.48 -0.36
N VAL A 69 1.38 -31.76 -0.08
CA VAL A 69 2.47 -32.63 0.39
C VAL A 69 3.08 -33.32 -0.81
N ASN A 70 4.38 -33.14 -1.02
CA ASN A 70 5.08 -33.79 -2.12
C ASN A 70 5.38 -35.28 -1.80
N ASN A 71 5.86 -36.02 -2.80
CA ASN A 71 6.17 -37.45 -2.69
C ASN A 71 7.27 -37.79 -1.66
N LYS A 72 7.95 -36.79 -1.07
CA LYS A 72 8.96 -36.93 -0.02
C LYS A 72 8.42 -36.56 1.37
N GLY A 73 7.11 -36.32 1.50
CA GLY A 73 6.47 -35.92 2.76
C GLY A 73 6.73 -34.46 3.15
N ALA A 74 7.26 -33.62 2.25
CA ALA A 74 7.50 -32.20 2.52
C ALA A 74 6.37 -31.32 1.98
N LEU A 75 6.05 -30.25 2.71
CA LEU A 75 5.06 -29.23 2.31
C LEU A 75 5.59 -28.40 1.15
N GLY A 76 4.73 -28.15 0.16
CA GLY A 76 4.90 -27.21 -0.93
C GLY A 76 3.71 -26.25 -1.00
N GLU A 77 3.92 -25.08 -1.58
CA GLU A 77 2.85 -24.08 -1.77
C GLU A 77 1.83 -24.58 -2.81
N GLY A 78 0.55 -24.53 -2.46
CA GLY A 78 -0.59 -24.75 -3.35
C GLY A 78 -1.30 -23.43 -3.67
N GLU A 79 -2.60 -23.51 -3.93
CA GLU A 79 -3.42 -22.33 -4.24
C GLU A 79 -3.67 -21.40 -3.06
N VAL A 80 -3.84 -20.11 -3.38
CA VAL A 80 -4.38 -19.10 -2.47
C VAL A 80 -5.78 -18.76 -2.96
N LEU A 81 -6.80 -19.19 -2.21
CA LEU A 81 -8.20 -19.11 -2.64
C LEU A 81 -8.92 -17.98 -1.91
N SER A 82 -9.38 -16.98 -2.67
CA SER A 82 -10.26 -15.92 -2.17
C SER A 82 -11.70 -16.41 -2.02
N LEU A 83 -12.46 -15.79 -1.11
CA LEU A 83 -13.90 -16.04 -0.96
C LEU A 83 -14.73 -15.67 -2.20
N CYS A 84 -14.29 -14.66 -2.98
CA CYS A 84 -15.03 -14.10 -4.11
C CYS A 84 -16.40 -13.54 -3.69
N ASP A 85 -16.42 -12.74 -2.62
CA ASP A 85 -17.62 -12.15 -2.04
C ASP A 85 -17.49 -10.61 -1.94
N PRO A 86 -18.29 -9.86 -2.71
CA PRO A 86 -18.22 -8.39 -2.74
C PRO A 86 -18.83 -7.71 -1.51
N GLN A 87 -19.36 -8.47 -0.56
CA GLN A 87 -19.78 -7.92 0.74
C GLN A 87 -18.58 -7.52 1.62
N TYR A 88 -17.39 -8.04 1.31
CA TYR A 88 -16.14 -7.62 1.94
C TYR A 88 -15.51 -6.49 1.13
N TYR A 89 -15.27 -5.34 1.76
CA TYR A 89 -14.77 -4.14 1.07
C TYR A 89 -13.38 -4.37 0.44
N ASP A 90 -12.50 -5.12 1.10
CA ASP A 90 -11.18 -5.47 0.54
C ASP A 90 -11.28 -6.32 -0.74
N GLN A 91 -12.30 -7.16 -0.88
CA GLN A 91 -12.54 -7.90 -2.12
C GLN A 91 -13.28 -7.07 -3.17
N LEU A 92 -14.30 -6.32 -2.78
CA LEU A 92 -15.04 -5.44 -3.71
C LEU A 92 -14.11 -4.42 -4.37
N LEU A 93 -13.25 -3.79 -3.56
CA LEU A 93 -12.36 -2.69 -3.94
C LEU A 93 -10.97 -3.18 -4.36
N GLY A 94 -10.50 -4.30 -3.81
CA GLY A 94 -9.22 -4.91 -4.16
C GLY A 94 -9.29 -5.92 -5.31
N GLY A 95 -10.47 -6.43 -5.64
CA GLY A 95 -10.65 -7.51 -6.60
C GLY A 95 -10.19 -8.86 -6.05
N TRP A 96 -10.42 -9.91 -6.83
CA TRP A 96 -10.05 -11.28 -6.48
C TRP A 96 -9.73 -12.10 -7.72
N MET A 97 -9.04 -13.21 -7.50
CA MET A 97 -8.89 -14.26 -8.49
C MET A 97 -8.89 -15.60 -7.77
N ARG A 98 -9.82 -16.48 -8.16
CA ARG A 98 -9.90 -17.86 -7.66
C ARG A 98 -9.84 -18.79 -8.86
N ALA A 99 -8.71 -19.48 -9.00
CA ALA A 99 -8.48 -20.49 -10.01
C ALA A 99 -8.17 -21.83 -9.31
N ALA A 100 -9.06 -22.80 -9.43
CA ALA A 100 -8.87 -24.12 -8.81
C ALA A 100 -7.94 -25.01 -9.64
N LYS A 101 -7.16 -25.88 -8.98
CA LYS A 101 -6.36 -26.91 -9.67
C LYS A 101 -7.19 -27.72 -10.65
N GLY A 102 -6.58 -28.03 -11.79
CA GLY A 102 -7.11 -29.01 -12.74
C GLY A 102 -8.28 -28.53 -13.59
N GLY A 103 -8.64 -27.24 -13.54
CA GLY A 103 -9.56 -26.61 -14.52
C GLY A 103 -10.99 -27.15 -14.53
N LYS A 104 -11.39 -27.89 -13.49
CA LYS A 104 -12.76 -28.46 -13.37
C LYS A 104 -13.79 -27.40 -12.98
N GLU A 105 -13.36 -26.38 -12.24
CA GLU A 105 -14.17 -25.21 -11.89
C GLU A 105 -13.79 -24.02 -12.77
N ARG A 106 -14.77 -23.18 -13.12
CA ARG A 106 -14.47 -21.92 -13.81
C ARG A 106 -13.72 -20.99 -12.86
N THR A 107 -12.72 -20.30 -13.41
CA THR A 107 -11.99 -19.27 -12.67
C THR A 107 -12.93 -18.09 -12.39
N LEU A 108 -13.04 -17.69 -11.13
CA LEU A 108 -13.72 -16.45 -10.75
C LEU A 108 -12.70 -15.32 -10.71
N LYS A 109 -12.95 -14.22 -11.40
CA LYS A 109 -11.98 -13.12 -11.50
C LYS A 109 -12.65 -11.78 -11.57
N ARG A 110 -12.30 -10.91 -10.62
CA ARG A 110 -12.66 -9.49 -10.62
C ARG A 110 -11.41 -8.63 -10.59
N ARG A 111 -11.36 -7.63 -11.47
CA ARG A 111 -10.31 -6.62 -11.43
C ARG A 111 -10.64 -5.56 -10.38
N SER A 112 -9.61 -5.12 -9.68
CA SER A 112 -9.66 -4.00 -8.76
C SER A 112 -10.16 -2.73 -9.46
N PRO A 113 -11.20 -2.04 -8.95
CA PRO A 113 -11.54 -0.69 -9.41
C PRO A 113 -10.45 0.35 -9.09
N PHE A 114 -9.56 0.04 -8.14
CA PHE A 114 -8.35 0.82 -7.88
C PHE A 114 -7.17 0.30 -8.71
N SER A 115 -6.57 1.18 -9.51
CA SER A 115 -5.23 0.99 -10.05
C SER A 115 -4.25 1.84 -9.26
N ILE A 116 -3.30 1.20 -8.57
CA ILE A 116 -2.42 1.85 -7.59
C ILE A 116 -0.98 1.66 -8.01
N SER A 117 -0.23 2.76 -8.14
CA SER A 117 1.18 2.72 -8.48
C SER A 117 2.03 2.21 -7.32
N ALA A 118 3.28 1.83 -7.61
CA ALA A 118 4.29 1.83 -6.58
C ALA A 118 4.44 3.22 -5.96
N MET A 119 4.76 3.29 -4.67
CA MET A 119 5.24 4.52 -4.06
C MET A 119 6.74 4.62 -4.34
N ARG A 120 7.15 5.60 -5.13
CA ARG A 120 8.52 5.77 -5.64
C ARG A 120 8.99 7.20 -5.44
N LEU A 121 10.28 7.46 -5.56
CA LEU A 121 10.77 8.84 -5.55
C LEU A 121 10.06 9.71 -6.62
N LEU A 122 9.74 10.94 -6.25
CA LEU A 122 9.24 11.98 -7.17
C LEU A 122 10.21 12.15 -8.34
N HIS A 123 11.51 12.14 -8.02
CA HIS A 123 12.61 12.13 -8.97
C HIS A 123 13.79 11.33 -8.37
N PRO A 124 14.57 10.57 -9.17
CA PRO A 124 15.68 9.75 -8.67
C PRO A 124 16.73 10.51 -7.84
N LEU A 125 16.85 11.81 -8.05
CA LEU A 125 17.79 12.71 -7.35
C LEU A 125 17.21 13.37 -6.07
N LEU A 126 15.95 13.11 -5.71
CA LEU A 126 15.27 13.70 -4.55
C LEU A 126 15.15 12.75 -3.36
N GLY A 127 16.06 11.78 -3.29
CA GLY A 127 16.09 10.79 -2.24
C GLY A 127 17.08 9.69 -2.54
N GLY A 128 17.03 8.64 -1.74
CA GLY A 128 17.93 7.52 -1.94
C GLY A 128 17.82 6.48 -0.85
N ARG A 129 18.74 5.53 -0.93
CA ARG A 129 18.95 4.51 0.08
C ARG A 129 20.25 4.80 0.80
N PHE A 130 20.21 4.82 2.12
CA PHE A 130 21.41 4.83 2.95
C PHE A 130 21.42 3.60 3.86
N SER A 131 22.58 3.26 4.40
CA SER A 131 22.76 2.18 5.36
C SER A 131 23.01 2.76 6.75
N GLU A 132 22.34 2.19 7.74
CA GLU A 132 22.64 2.41 9.15
C GLU A 132 22.97 1.09 9.82
N ASN A 133 23.62 1.15 10.97
CA ASN A 133 23.76 -0.01 11.82
C ASN A 133 22.73 0.04 12.93
N ALA A 134 22.15 -1.10 13.27
CA ALA A 134 21.14 -1.21 14.32
C ALA A 134 21.62 -2.12 15.45
N THR A 135 21.06 -1.92 16.64
CA THR A 135 21.29 -2.79 17.79
C THR A 135 19.96 -3.42 18.21
N PHE A 136 19.94 -4.73 18.36
CA PHE A 136 18.89 -5.42 19.11
C PHE A 136 19.35 -5.53 20.55
N ASP A 137 18.78 -4.71 21.43
CA ASP A 137 19.15 -4.64 22.85
C ASP A 137 17.99 -5.09 23.73
N ARG A 138 18.28 -6.06 24.60
CA ARG A 138 17.39 -6.57 25.65
C ARG A 138 18.12 -6.69 26.99
N SER A 139 19.23 -5.98 27.13
CA SER A 139 20.06 -5.98 28.34
C SER A 139 19.40 -5.26 29.52
N ASP A 140 18.29 -4.53 29.29
CA ASP A 140 17.50 -3.88 30.34
C ASP A 140 16.70 -4.87 31.19
N LYS A 141 16.42 -6.08 30.68
CA LYS A 141 15.67 -7.13 31.40
C LYS A 141 16.25 -8.53 31.17
N PRO A 142 17.50 -8.81 31.59
CA PRO A 142 18.18 -10.07 31.29
C PRO A 142 17.42 -11.30 31.82
N GLU A 143 16.83 -11.20 33.01
CA GLU A 143 16.19 -12.32 33.72
C GLU A 143 14.97 -12.95 33.00
N ILE A 144 14.31 -12.23 32.09
CA ILE A 144 13.17 -12.76 31.34
C ILE A 144 13.57 -13.35 29.99
N HIS A 145 14.86 -13.26 29.63
CA HIS A 145 15.37 -13.64 28.32
C HIS A 145 16.28 -14.86 28.43
N LYS A 146 15.99 -15.88 27.62
CA LYS A 146 16.82 -17.09 27.57
C LYS A 146 17.97 -16.91 26.58
N VAL A 147 19.20 -17.03 27.08
CA VAL A 147 20.40 -17.11 26.25
C VAL A 147 20.80 -18.58 26.09
N VAL A 148 21.09 -18.99 24.86
CA VAL A 148 21.63 -20.33 24.56
C VAL A 148 22.91 -20.14 23.75
N VAL A 149 24.05 -20.47 24.36
CA VAL A 149 25.34 -20.55 23.66
C VAL A 149 25.55 -22.00 23.23
N ARG A 150 25.95 -22.22 21.98
CA ARG A 150 26.17 -23.56 21.42
C ARG A 150 27.65 -23.75 21.10
N ASP A 151 28.14 -24.96 21.32
CA ASP A 151 29.48 -25.38 20.89
C ASP A 151 29.57 -25.61 19.38
N ALA A 152 30.75 -26.01 18.90
CA ALA A 152 31.00 -26.28 17.48
C ALA A 152 30.16 -27.45 16.89
N SER A 153 29.61 -28.32 17.74
CA SER A 153 28.71 -29.41 17.34
C SER A 153 27.23 -28.98 17.30
N GLY A 154 26.94 -27.74 17.72
CA GLY A 154 25.58 -27.20 17.80
C GLY A 154 24.84 -27.55 19.10
N LYS A 155 25.52 -28.14 20.09
CA LYS A 155 24.93 -28.50 21.39
C LYS A 155 25.02 -27.32 22.37
N PRO A 156 23.98 -27.07 23.21
CA PRO A 156 24.06 -26.05 24.26
C PRO A 156 25.22 -26.29 25.24
N MET A 157 25.93 -25.22 25.60
CA MET A 157 26.97 -25.21 26.64
C MET A 157 26.36 -25.04 28.04
N SER A 158 27.08 -25.42 29.10
CA SER A 158 26.71 -25.12 30.49
C SER A 158 27.03 -23.66 30.84
N GLU A 159 26.48 -23.16 31.94
CA GLU A 159 26.68 -21.78 32.38
C GLU A 159 28.15 -21.51 32.74
N GLU A 160 28.81 -22.44 33.43
CA GLU A 160 30.21 -22.31 33.84
C GLU A 160 31.16 -22.20 32.64
N ALA A 161 30.90 -22.99 31.59
CA ALA A 161 31.68 -22.94 30.36
C ALA A 161 31.47 -21.64 29.57
N VAL A 162 30.28 -21.03 29.70
CA VAL A 162 29.99 -19.71 29.10
C VAL A 162 30.66 -18.59 29.90
N GLU A 163 30.68 -18.67 31.23
CA GLU A 163 31.39 -17.73 32.09
C GLU A 163 32.90 -17.72 31.83
N GLU A 164 33.51 -18.91 31.72
CA GLU A 164 34.93 -19.05 31.38
C GLU A 164 35.24 -18.48 29.99
N LEU A 165 34.36 -18.71 29.01
CA LEU A 165 34.49 -18.16 27.65
C LEU A 165 34.42 -16.62 27.62
N LEU A 166 33.62 -16.03 28.50
CA LEU A 166 33.44 -14.58 28.58
C LEU A 166 34.47 -13.89 29.47
N ALA A 167 35.25 -14.63 30.27
CA ALA A 167 36.24 -14.07 31.18
C ALA A 167 37.25 -13.16 30.44
N GLY A 168 37.41 -11.93 30.91
CA GLY A 168 38.30 -10.94 30.28
C GLY A 168 37.74 -10.28 29.01
N THR A 169 36.47 -10.51 28.67
CA THR A 169 35.79 -9.87 27.53
C THR A 169 34.66 -8.94 28.00
N ASP A 170 34.40 -7.86 27.25
CA ASP A 170 33.23 -6.97 27.47
C ASP A 170 32.04 -7.38 26.56
N ARG A 171 31.91 -8.68 26.29
CA ARG A 171 30.93 -9.18 25.31
C ARG A 171 29.55 -9.33 25.95
N SER A 172 28.59 -8.51 25.52
CA SER A 172 27.19 -8.69 25.89
C SER A 172 26.53 -9.83 25.08
N LEU A 173 25.83 -10.74 25.77
CA LEU A 173 25.00 -11.79 25.15
C LEU A 173 23.56 -11.34 24.86
N TYR A 174 23.12 -10.23 25.47
CA TYR A 174 21.78 -9.66 25.33
C TYR A 174 21.69 -8.55 24.27
N ARG A 175 22.83 -8.20 23.67
CA ARG A 175 22.93 -7.24 22.57
C ARG A 175 23.40 -7.93 21.30
N LYS A 176 22.69 -7.71 20.19
CA LYS A 176 23.13 -8.11 18.85
C LYS A 176 23.30 -6.89 17.98
N TRP A 177 24.51 -6.72 17.45
CA TRP A 177 24.79 -5.77 16.39
C TRP A 177 24.22 -6.27 15.06
N ILE A 178 23.56 -5.39 14.32
CA ILE A 178 22.95 -5.68 13.02
C ILE A 178 23.50 -4.65 12.02
N PRO A 179 24.58 -4.97 11.31
CA PRO A 179 25.20 -4.04 10.37
C PRO A 179 24.37 -3.86 9.09
N ASP A 180 24.66 -2.80 8.35
CA ASP A 180 24.24 -2.58 6.96
C ASP A 180 22.72 -2.63 6.70
N ASN A 181 21.95 -2.12 7.65
CA ASN A 181 20.51 -1.98 7.53
C ASN A 181 20.15 -0.83 6.60
N ALA A 182 19.58 -1.14 5.45
CA ALA A 182 19.17 -0.14 4.50
C ALA A 182 17.85 0.55 4.87
N ARG A 183 17.78 1.86 4.61
CA ARG A 183 16.61 2.72 4.78
C ARG A 183 16.33 3.53 3.53
N ALA A 184 15.06 3.83 3.30
CA ALA A 184 14.61 4.76 2.28
C ALA A 184 14.43 6.16 2.89
N THR A 185 14.94 7.17 2.18
CA THR A 185 14.73 8.60 2.49
C THR A 185 14.42 9.39 1.22
N GLY A 186 13.70 10.50 1.33
CA GLY A 186 13.43 11.46 0.27
C GLY A 186 11.97 11.77 0.03
N LEU A 187 11.68 12.35 -1.13
CA LEU A 187 10.34 12.75 -1.56
C LEU A 187 9.74 11.68 -2.46
N PHE A 188 8.64 11.07 -2.02
CA PHE A 188 7.97 9.96 -2.67
C PHE A 188 6.60 10.38 -3.20
N VAL A 189 6.22 9.81 -4.34
CA VAL A 189 4.88 9.91 -4.90
C VAL A 189 4.22 8.55 -5.02
N TYR A 190 2.90 8.54 -4.88
CA TYR A 190 2.03 7.44 -5.27
C TYR A 190 0.86 7.99 -6.08
N ASP A 191 0.37 7.19 -7.01
CA ASP A 191 -0.74 7.51 -7.91
C ASP A 191 -1.86 6.47 -7.72
N VAL A 192 -3.10 6.92 -7.72
CA VAL A 192 -4.29 6.08 -7.70
C VAL A 192 -5.23 6.51 -8.83
N ALA A 193 -5.70 5.55 -9.63
CA ALA A 193 -6.82 5.72 -10.52
C ALA A 193 -8.02 4.91 -10.00
N ILE A 194 -9.18 5.55 -9.96
CA ILE A 194 -10.43 4.97 -9.46
C ILE A 194 -11.41 4.89 -10.62
N ASP A 195 -11.82 3.68 -11.01
CA ASP A 195 -12.89 3.49 -12.01
C ASP A 195 -14.25 3.47 -11.31
N LEU A 196 -14.99 4.58 -11.40
CA LEU A 196 -16.28 4.76 -10.73
C LEU A 196 -17.34 3.77 -11.25
N ARG A 197 -17.21 3.30 -12.50
CA ARG A 197 -18.19 2.39 -13.11
C ARG A 197 -18.18 1.00 -12.48
N THR A 198 -17.01 0.59 -11.96
CA THR A 198 -16.81 -0.73 -11.34
C THR A 198 -16.62 -0.67 -9.83
N LEU A 199 -16.40 0.51 -9.25
CA LEU A 199 -16.12 0.70 -7.81
C LEU A 199 -17.08 -0.05 -6.90
N PHE A 200 -18.38 0.05 -7.18
CA PHE A 200 -19.45 -0.57 -6.40
C PHE A 200 -20.30 -1.55 -7.21
N ALA A 201 -19.81 -1.98 -8.38
CA ALA A 201 -20.53 -2.84 -9.30
C ALA A 201 -19.79 -4.17 -9.52
N VAL A 202 -20.51 -5.29 -9.50
CA VAL A 202 -19.99 -6.63 -9.82
C VAL A 202 -20.70 -7.24 -11.00
N SER A 203 -19.95 -7.83 -11.93
CA SER A 203 -20.53 -8.44 -13.14
C SER A 203 -21.33 -9.69 -12.81
N VAL A 204 -22.51 -9.85 -13.44
CA VAL A 204 -23.29 -11.09 -13.37
C VAL A 204 -23.04 -12.03 -14.54
N ASN A 205 -22.15 -11.63 -15.47
CA ASN A 205 -21.78 -12.43 -16.63
C ASN A 205 -21.28 -13.83 -16.20
N GLN A 206 -21.79 -14.88 -16.83
CA GLN A 206 -21.42 -16.27 -16.49
C GLN A 206 -20.42 -16.89 -17.47
N MET A 207 -20.13 -16.23 -18.60
CA MET A 207 -19.08 -16.65 -19.52
C MET A 207 -17.70 -16.40 -18.92
N GLU A 208 -17.49 -15.19 -18.39
CA GLU A 208 -16.29 -14.77 -17.66
C GLU A 208 -16.70 -14.30 -16.25
N PRO A 209 -16.95 -15.24 -15.31
CA PRO A 209 -17.63 -14.93 -14.07
C PRO A 209 -16.76 -14.18 -13.05
N GLU A 210 -17.34 -13.12 -12.47
CA GLU A 210 -16.86 -12.55 -11.22
C GLU A 210 -17.42 -13.33 -10.01
N LEU A 211 -18.63 -13.85 -10.14
CA LEU A 211 -19.42 -14.49 -9.09
C LEU A 211 -20.07 -15.79 -9.58
N THR A 212 -20.34 -16.71 -8.66
CA THR A 212 -21.20 -17.88 -8.94
C THR A 212 -22.67 -17.46 -9.02
N LYS A 213 -23.51 -18.31 -9.62
CA LYS A 213 -24.97 -18.06 -9.72
C LYS A 213 -25.61 -17.98 -8.33
N GLU A 214 -25.17 -18.82 -7.41
CA GLU A 214 -25.67 -18.86 -6.03
C GLU A 214 -25.36 -17.54 -5.32
N LYS A 215 -24.14 -17.01 -5.50
CA LYS A 215 -23.75 -15.72 -4.92
C LYS A 215 -24.54 -14.56 -5.52
N ILE A 216 -24.87 -14.59 -6.81
CA ILE A 216 -25.71 -13.57 -7.44
C ILE A 216 -27.10 -13.52 -6.79
N GLU A 217 -27.75 -14.67 -6.60
CA GLU A 217 -29.07 -14.72 -5.96
C GLU A 217 -29.02 -14.33 -4.48
N GLU A 218 -27.96 -14.70 -3.75
CA GLU A 218 -27.71 -14.24 -2.38
C GLU A 218 -27.64 -12.71 -2.30
N LEU A 219 -26.86 -12.08 -3.18
CA LEU A 219 -26.67 -10.62 -3.19
C LEU A 219 -27.98 -9.89 -3.51
N LYS A 220 -28.77 -10.40 -4.47
CA LYS A 220 -30.11 -9.89 -4.74
C LYS A 220 -31.02 -9.97 -3.52
N GLY A 221 -31.00 -11.11 -2.81
CA GLY A 221 -31.73 -11.29 -1.54
C GLY A 221 -31.28 -10.33 -0.43
N LYS A 222 -30.04 -9.84 -0.50
CA LYS A 222 -29.47 -8.81 0.39
C LYS A 222 -29.62 -7.38 -0.13
N GLY A 223 -30.48 -7.17 -1.13
CA GLY A 223 -30.83 -5.84 -1.63
C GLY A 223 -29.85 -5.22 -2.63
N TRP A 224 -28.90 -5.98 -3.18
CA TRP A 224 -28.07 -5.50 -4.28
C TRP A 224 -28.91 -5.21 -5.52
N ILE A 225 -28.61 -4.09 -6.17
CA ILE A 225 -29.47 -3.51 -7.21
C ILE A 225 -29.06 -4.05 -8.56
N SER A 226 -29.99 -4.64 -9.31
CA SER A 226 -29.74 -5.05 -10.69
C SER A 226 -29.62 -3.82 -11.58
N SER A 227 -28.50 -3.70 -12.31
CA SER A 227 -28.24 -2.59 -13.22
C SER A 227 -27.42 -3.05 -14.42
N ARG A 228 -27.08 -2.10 -15.29
CA ARG A 228 -26.24 -2.29 -16.46
C ARG A 228 -25.28 -1.11 -16.58
N ASN A 229 -24.01 -1.42 -16.83
CA ASN A 229 -23.00 -0.43 -17.20
C ASN A 229 -22.43 -0.74 -18.59
N ILE A 230 -21.40 0.00 -19.01
CA ILE A 230 -20.74 -0.19 -20.31
C ILE A 230 -20.13 -1.58 -20.51
N PHE A 231 -19.90 -2.33 -19.43
CA PHE A 231 -19.34 -3.70 -19.46
C PHE A 231 -20.41 -4.79 -19.50
N GLY A 232 -21.68 -4.45 -19.23
CA GLY A 232 -22.80 -5.38 -19.25
C GLY A 232 -23.67 -5.31 -18.00
N GLU A 233 -24.46 -6.37 -17.80
CA GLU A 233 -25.30 -6.53 -16.62
C GLU A 233 -24.46 -6.71 -15.35
N CYS A 234 -24.88 -6.07 -14.27
CA CYS A 234 -24.16 -6.08 -13.01
C CYS A 234 -25.12 -5.95 -11.82
N LEU A 235 -24.60 -6.26 -10.62
CA LEU A 235 -25.21 -5.89 -9.35
C LEU A 235 -24.45 -4.72 -8.76
N ILE A 236 -25.18 -3.74 -8.24
CA ILE A 236 -24.61 -2.56 -7.57
C ILE A 236 -24.83 -2.68 -6.07
N MET A 237 -23.80 -2.34 -5.29
CA MET A 237 -23.88 -2.24 -3.84
C MET A 237 -25.00 -1.25 -3.43
N PRO A 238 -25.84 -1.59 -2.43
CA PRO A 238 -26.94 -0.73 -2.01
C PRO A 238 -26.49 0.66 -1.60
N LYS A 239 -27.34 1.67 -1.83
CA LYS A 239 -27.02 3.07 -1.54
C LYS A 239 -26.56 3.29 -0.09
N GLU A 240 -27.25 2.71 0.89
CA GLU A 240 -26.88 2.86 2.32
C GLU A 240 -25.45 2.37 2.61
N SER A 241 -25.05 1.25 2.01
CA SER A 241 -23.69 0.72 2.14
C SER A 241 -22.67 1.61 1.41
N ARG A 242 -23.03 2.20 0.26
CA ARG A 242 -22.17 3.17 -0.46
C ARG A 242 -21.96 4.44 0.36
N ASP A 243 -23.02 4.97 0.96
CA ASP A 243 -22.97 6.18 1.78
C ASP A 243 -22.04 6.00 3.00
N LYS A 244 -21.94 4.77 3.54
CA LYS A 244 -20.96 4.42 4.59
C LYS A 244 -19.54 4.23 4.05
N ALA A 245 -19.41 3.59 2.89
CA ALA A 245 -18.11 3.26 2.31
C ALA A 245 -17.36 4.48 1.76
N ILE A 246 -18.05 5.44 1.15
CA ILE A 246 -17.44 6.59 0.47
C ILE A 246 -16.54 7.42 1.41
N PRO A 247 -16.98 7.85 2.61
CA PRO A 247 -16.12 8.55 3.55
C PRO A 247 -14.89 7.75 3.96
N ALA A 248 -15.04 6.44 4.21
CA ALA A 248 -13.92 5.56 4.56
C ALA A 248 -12.91 5.43 3.41
N ILE A 249 -13.39 5.32 2.16
CA ILE A 249 -12.55 5.29 0.96
C ILE A 249 -11.76 6.59 0.82
N ALA A 250 -12.44 7.74 0.91
CA ALA A 250 -11.81 9.05 0.79
C ALA A 250 -10.71 9.24 1.85
N LYS A 251 -11.03 8.98 3.11
CA LYS A 251 -10.07 9.06 4.22
C LYS A 251 -8.89 8.11 4.03
N ALA A 252 -9.14 6.87 3.62
CA ALA A 252 -8.09 5.89 3.39
C ALA A 252 -7.18 6.24 2.21
N LEU A 253 -7.70 6.84 1.14
CA LEU A 253 -6.89 7.27 0.00
C LEU A 253 -5.88 8.37 0.37
N ILE A 254 -6.18 9.17 1.39
CA ILE A 254 -5.33 10.27 1.87
C ILE A 254 -4.43 9.82 3.04
N ASN A 255 -4.99 9.13 4.03
CA ASN A 255 -4.37 8.87 5.34
C ASN A 255 -3.91 7.42 5.56
N TRP A 256 -3.81 6.61 4.51
CA TRP A 256 -3.22 5.28 4.65
C TRP A 256 -1.77 5.36 5.15
N ARG A 257 -1.34 4.37 5.91
CA ARG A 257 0.01 4.29 6.51
C ARG A 257 0.65 2.94 6.26
N ILE A 258 1.98 2.92 6.09
CA ILE A 258 2.72 1.66 6.01
C ILE A 258 3.10 1.24 7.43
N SER A 259 2.46 0.22 7.96
CA SER A 259 2.91 -0.49 9.15
C SER A 259 3.86 -1.62 8.73
N SER A 260 5.15 -1.32 8.59
CA SER A 260 6.17 -2.36 8.37
C SER A 260 6.73 -2.82 9.71
N ASN A 261 6.65 -4.12 10.00
CA ASN A 261 7.25 -4.73 11.21
C ASN A 261 8.79 -4.62 11.25
N GLN A 262 9.43 -4.21 10.15
CA GLN A 262 10.88 -3.98 10.08
C GLN A 262 11.27 -2.52 10.39
N SER A 263 10.31 -1.60 10.42
CA SER A 263 10.54 -0.20 10.77
C SER A 263 10.79 -0.11 12.28
N ARG A 264 12.04 -0.38 12.70
CA ARG A 264 12.48 -0.16 14.08
C ARG A 264 12.55 1.32 14.45
N THR A 265 12.53 2.18 13.43
CA THR A 265 12.49 3.62 13.55
C THR A 265 11.15 4.11 13.03
N PHE A 266 10.50 4.97 13.80
CA PHE A 266 9.24 5.59 13.42
C PHE A 266 9.49 6.66 12.36
N SER A 267 8.66 6.68 11.32
CA SER A 267 8.68 7.66 10.24
C SER A 267 7.25 8.13 10.03
N LEU A 268 7.00 9.43 10.19
CA LEU A 268 5.66 10.02 10.03
C LEU A 268 5.13 9.81 8.61
N MET A 269 6.03 9.81 7.63
CA MET A 269 5.71 9.76 6.21
C MET A 269 4.65 10.80 5.83
N GLU A 270 4.81 12.02 6.33
CA GLU A 270 3.84 13.09 6.22
C GLU A 270 3.50 13.38 4.76
N THR A 271 2.22 13.62 4.51
CA THR A 271 1.73 13.99 3.19
C THR A 271 1.96 15.48 3.00
N LEU A 272 2.76 15.84 2.00
CA LEU A 272 3.13 17.21 1.67
C LEU A 272 2.11 17.86 0.74
N ALA A 273 1.60 17.09 -0.23
CA ALA A 273 0.60 17.59 -1.17
C ALA A 273 -0.25 16.44 -1.74
N ILE A 274 -1.49 16.75 -2.07
CA ILE A 274 -2.40 15.87 -2.81
C ILE A 274 -2.89 16.62 -4.05
N ALA A 275 -2.84 15.96 -5.21
CA ALA A 275 -3.45 16.42 -6.46
C ALA A 275 -4.61 15.50 -6.83
N ILE A 276 -5.78 16.06 -7.14
CA ILE A 276 -6.97 15.32 -7.60
C ILE A 276 -7.41 15.86 -8.95
N SER A 277 -7.76 14.96 -9.88
CA SER A 277 -8.17 15.33 -11.24
C SER A 277 -9.01 14.23 -11.90
N ASP A 278 -9.81 14.60 -12.90
CA ASP A 278 -10.46 13.68 -13.82
C ASP A 278 -9.59 13.36 -15.06
N ASN A 279 -8.41 13.99 -15.16
CA ASN A 279 -7.43 13.84 -16.22
C ASN A 279 -6.07 13.41 -15.64
N ALA A 280 -5.68 12.16 -15.89
CA ALA A 280 -4.43 11.58 -15.41
C ALA A 280 -3.18 12.41 -15.76
N ASN A 281 -3.22 13.16 -16.87
CA ASN A 281 -2.06 13.92 -17.36
C ASN A 281 -1.82 15.22 -16.58
N THR A 282 -2.81 15.72 -15.83
CA THR A 282 -2.62 16.94 -15.03
C THR A 282 -1.90 16.65 -13.72
N LEU A 283 -1.97 15.43 -13.18
CA LEU A 283 -1.30 15.08 -11.92
C LEU A 283 0.23 15.21 -11.98
N PRO A 284 0.92 14.70 -13.03
CA PRO A 284 2.36 14.91 -13.17
C PRO A 284 2.74 16.34 -13.55
N GLY A 285 1.78 17.16 -13.99
CA GLY A 285 1.98 18.60 -14.08
C GLY A 285 1.94 19.24 -12.69
N ALA A 286 0.95 18.89 -11.87
CA ALA A 286 0.69 19.52 -10.59
C ALA A 286 1.70 19.16 -9.50
N ILE A 287 2.22 17.93 -9.47
CA ILE A 287 3.27 17.49 -8.55
C ILE A 287 4.41 16.89 -9.36
N ARG A 288 5.53 17.62 -9.44
CA ARG A 288 6.65 17.31 -10.35
C ARG A 288 8.01 17.67 -9.76
N ALA A 289 9.06 17.29 -10.48
CA ALA A 289 10.40 17.81 -10.26
C ALA A 289 10.92 18.43 -11.56
N LYS A 290 11.74 19.47 -11.43
CA LYS A 290 12.44 20.11 -12.56
C LYS A 290 13.94 19.93 -12.39
N LEU A 291 14.64 19.59 -13.47
CA LEU A 291 16.10 19.62 -13.47
C LEU A 291 16.61 21.06 -13.38
N ILE A 292 17.68 21.24 -12.62
CA ILE A 292 18.38 22.52 -12.47
C ILE A 292 19.80 22.34 -12.99
N ASP A 293 20.21 23.25 -13.86
CA ASP A 293 21.51 23.25 -14.55
C ASP A 293 22.43 24.35 -14.01
N ASP A 294 22.52 24.43 -12.68
CA ASP A 294 23.27 25.47 -11.97
C ASP A 294 24.57 24.94 -11.34
N SER A 295 24.98 23.70 -11.65
CA SER A 295 26.23 23.10 -11.11
C SER A 295 26.77 21.95 -11.94
N GLU A 296 28.05 21.59 -11.76
CA GLU A 296 28.70 20.43 -12.42
C GLU A 296 27.96 19.09 -12.21
N LYS A 297 27.10 18.98 -11.18
CA LYS A 297 26.23 17.84 -10.95
C LYS A 297 24.79 18.21 -11.26
N THR A 298 24.13 17.38 -12.05
CA THR A 298 22.68 17.47 -12.29
C THR A 298 21.93 17.39 -10.96
N LYS A 299 21.02 18.35 -10.75
CA LYS A 299 20.13 18.40 -9.59
C LYS A 299 18.69 18.42 -10.04
N ALA A 300 17.79 18.03 -9.15
CA ALA A 300 16.35 18.20 -9.33
C ALA A 300 15.80 19.05 -8.20
N LYS A 301 14.75 19.83 -8.50
CA LYS A 301 13.98 20.58 -7.50
C LYS A 301 12.51 20.15 -7.57
N PRO A 302 11.90 19.76 -6.45
CA PRO A 302 10.48 19.47 -6.40
C PRO A 302 9.65 20.75 -6.58
N MET A 303 8.43 20.59 -7.09
CA MET A 303 7.50 21.67 -7.36
C MET A 303 6.07 21.17 -7.27
N VAL A 304 5.22 21.98 -6.65
CA VAL A 304 3.77 21.93 -6.78
C VAL A 304 3.30 23.09 -7.67
N ASP A 305 2.31 22.88 -8.52
CA ASP A 305 1.83 23.86 -9.51
C ASP A 305 0.32 23.81 -9.67
N GLU A 306 -0.37 24.81 -9.13
CA GLU A 306 -1.84 24.93 -9.15
C GLU A 306 -2.40 25.25 -10.53
N THR A 307 -1.56 25.78 -11.43
CA THR A 307 -1.96 26.12 -12.79
C THR A 307 -1.97 24.91 -13.73
N ALA A 308 -1.49 23.75 -13.25
CA ALA A 308 -1.38 22.52 -14.02
C ALA A 308 -2.72 21.79 -14.27
N GLY A 309 -3.83 22.31 -13.73
CA GLY A 309 -5.18 21.81 -13.98
C GLY A 309 -5.61 20.61 -13.14
N ALA A 310 -4.85 20.23 -12.11
CA ALA A 310 -5.34 19.37 -11.03
C ALA A 310 -5.63 20.23 -9.81
N GLU A 311 -6.64 19.85 -9.03
CA GLU A 311 -6.94 20.50 -7.76
C GLU A 311 -5.89 20.08 -6.73
N LEU A 312 -5.16 21.07 -6.20
CA LEU A 312 -4.05 20.85 -5.28
C LEU A 312 -4.44 21.19 -3.85
N PHE A 313 -4.01 20.32 -2.94
CA PHE A 313 -4.16 20.47 -1.50
C PHE A 313 -2.77 20.37 -0.87
N VAL A 314 -2.20 21.51 -0.49
CA VAL A 314 -0.81 21.60 0.00
C VAL A 314 -0.80 21.75 1.52
N THR A 315 -0.06 20.88 2.21
CA THR A 315 0.03 20.91 3.68
C THR A 315 1.16 21.82 4.15
N LEU A 316 1.08 22.32 5.39
CA LEU A 316 2.10 23.21 5.97
C LEU A 316 3.54 22.66 5.88
N PRO A 317 3.82 21.36 6.13
CA PRO A 317 5.16 20.81 6.01
C PRO A 317 5.76 20.88 4.59
N CYS A 318 4.96 21.06 3.54
CA CYS A 318 5.45 21.15 2.16
C CYS A 318 6.46 22.29 1.97
N SER A 319 6.26 23.42 2.67
CA SER A 319 7.13 24.60 2.67
C SER A 319 8.57 24.30 3.12
N GLY A 320 8.78 23.23 3.89
CA GLY A 320 10.12 22.78 4.31
C GLY A 320 10.92 22.09 3.19
N TYR A 321 10.25 21.66 2.11
CA TYR A 321 10.87 20.89 1.03
C TYR A 321 10.83 21.60 -0.33
N MET A 322 9.90 22.54 -0.52
CA MET A 322 9.79 23.34 -1.74
C MET A 322 9.09 24.68 -1.51
N VAL A 323 9.21 25.58 -2.48
CA VAL A 323 8.48 26.85 -2.47
C VAL A 323 7.01 26.58 -2.78
N THR A 324 6.15 27.20 -1.99
CA THR A 324 4.71 26.99 -1.96
C THR A 324 4.04 28.32 -1.57
N GLU A 325 2.78 28.54 -1.98
CA GLU A 325 2.05 29.82 -1.79
C GLU A 325 0.70 29.66 -1.07
N THR A 326 0.23 28.43 -0.87
CA THR A 326 -1.18 28.11 -0.56
C THR A 326 -1.34 27.02 0.49
N GLU A 327 -0.31 26.81 1.32
CA GLU A 327 -0.34 25.80 2.36
C GLU A 327 -1.48 26.04 3.35
N SER A 328 -2.13 24.96 3.76
CA SER A 328 -3.17 25.02 4.77
C SER A 328 -3.10 23.89 5.78
N ALA A 329 -3.50 24.19 7.02
CA ALA A 329 -3.64 23.21 8.09
C ALA A 329 -4.74 22.17 7.82
N ASP A 330 -5.77 22.56 7.06
CA ASP A 330 -6.93 21.72 6.71
C ASP A 330 -6.82 21.08 5.32
N ALA A 331 -5.64 21.16 4.66
CA ALA A 331 -5.47 20.68 3.29
C ALA A 331 -5.84 19.21 3.09
N LEU A 332 -5.45 18.32 4.01
CA LEU A 332 -5.81 16.90 3.91
C LEU A 332 -7.32 16.67 4.11
N GLN A 333 -7.93 17.41 5.03
CA GLN A 333 -9.38 17.35 5.25
C GLN A 333 -10.15 17.80 3.99
N LYS A 334 -9.73 18.91 3.38
CA LYS A 334 -10.33 19.40 2.12
C LYS A 334 -10.15 18.41 0.97
N ALA A 335 -8.99 17.74 0.89
CA ALA A 335 -8.78 16.67 -0.10
C ALA A 335 -9.73 15.48 0.12
N GLU A 336 -9.98 15.09 1.37
CA GLU A 336 -10.96 14.06 1.71
C GLU A 336 -12.38 14.48 1.32
N GLU A 337 -12.81 15.69 1.72
CA GLU A 337 -14.11 16.25 1.38
C GLU A 337 -14.33 16.29 -0.13
N ARG A 338 -13.29 16.67 -0.89
CA ARG A 338 -13.31 16.66 -2.35
C ARG A 338 -13.49 15.26 -2.94
N LEU A 339 -12.78 14.27 -2.41
CA LEU A 339 -12.98 12.87 -2.84
C LEU A 339 -14.40 12.39 -2.52
N ILE A 340 -14.94 12.73 -1.35
CA ILE A 340 -16.32 12.39 -0.96
C ILE A 340 -17.30 12.99 -1.95
N GLU A 341 -17.16 14.27 -2.31
CA GLU A 341 -18.01 14.95 -3.28
C GLU A 341 -17.97 14.23 -4.64
N LEU A 342 -16.77 13.98 -5.17
CA LEU A 342 -16.58 13.34 -6.48
C LEU A 342 -17.12 11.91 -6.52
N LEU A 343 -16.88 11.12 -5.46
CA LEU A 343 -17.40 9.76 -5.35
C LEU A 343 -18.93 9.76 -5.23
N SER A 344 -19.49 10.66 -4.44
CA SER A 344 -20.95 10.72 -4.18
C SER A 344 -21.75 11.24 -5.38
N ALA A 345 -21.15 12.08 -6.22
CA ALA A 345 -21.84 12.68 -7.37
C ALA A 345 -21.97 11.72 -8.57
N PHE A 346 -21.32 10.55 -8.56
CA PHE A 346 -21.46 9.56 -9.63
C PHE A 346 -22.74 8.73 -9.48
N ASP A 347 -23.55 8.65 -10.54
CA ASP A 347 -24.73 7.79 -10.57
C ASP A 347 -24.33 6.33 -10.82
N TYR A 348 -24.10 5.59 -9.73
CA TYR A 348 -23.73 4.18 -9.79
C TYR A 348 -24.84 3.26 -10.29
N GLU A 349 -26.11 3.67 -10.19
CA GLU A 349 -27.27 2.84 -10.50
C GLU A 349 -27.74 3.00 -11.95
N ASN A 350 -27.51 4.15 -12.57
CA ASN A 350 -27.91 4.45 -13.95
C ASN A 350 -26.71 4.86 -14.82
N GLN A 351 -25.75 3.94 -14.95
CA GLN A 351 -24.55 4.12 -15.76
C GLN A 351 -24.90 3.96 -17.26
N LYS A 352 -25.31 5.06 -17.91
CA LYS A 352 -25.61 5.07 -19.36
C LYS A 352 -24.36 4.87 -20.22
#